data_AF-A0A183HFN8-F1
#
_entry.id   AF-A0A183HFN8-F1
#
_cell.length_a   1.000
_cell.length_b   1.000
_cell.length_c   1.000
_cell.angle_alpha   90.00
_cell.angle_beta   90.00
_cell.angle_gamma   90.00
#
_symmetry.space_group_name_H-M   'P 1'
#
loop_
_entity.id
_entity.type
_entity.pdbx_description
1 polymer ?
#
loop_
_entity_poly.entity_id
_entity_poly.type
_entity_poly.pdbx_seq_one_letter_code
_entity_poly.pdbx_strand_id
1 'polypeptide(L)'
;MAESSNENHKVPTGLRPLLEALVRETLRIQPTDLISFSMLFFNILQKHRKQNNAEDVLKDPALYEFFKNDLRKQYHEKENEMTERSSRPLDKAATKIQAAYRGHIVRANPEKYGLSKKEIDIVCPSIKCSNSQNAGKDLKLVLVR
;
A
#
# COMPACT_ATOMS: atom_id res chain seq x y z
N MET A 1 -48.35 30.65 20.30
CA MET A 1 -47.55 31.00 19.11
C MET A 1 -46.09 30.79 19.48
N ALA A 2 -45.47 29.70 19.04
CA ALA A 2 -44.08 29.38 19.38
C ALA A 2 -43.15 30.11 18.41
N GLU A 3 -42.55 31.18 18.88
CA GLU A 3 -41.54 31.94 18.15
C GLU A 3 -40.24 31.13 18.19
N SER A 4 -39.98 30.36 17.14
CA SER A 4 -38.79 29.52 17.05
C SER A 4 -37.56 30.39 16.85
N SER A 5 -36.71 30.50 17.87
CA SER A 5 -35.41 31.16 17.85
C SER A 5 -34.43 30.43 16.90
N ASN A 6 -34.58 30.64 15.59
CA ASN A 6 -33.74 30.02 14.55
C ASN A 6 -32.62 30.95 14.05
N GLU A 7 -32.52 32.18 14.58
CA GLU A 7 -31.61 33.20 14.05
C GLU A 7 -30.13 33.00 14.44
N ASN A 8 -29.87 32.20 15.47
CA ASN A 8 -28.53 32.06 16.08
C ASN A 8 -27.63 30.99 15.43
N HIS A 9 -28.16 30.17 14.52
CA HIS A 9 -27.41 29.08 13.89
C HIS A 9 -27.47 29.17 12.36
N LYS A 10 -26.73 30.14 11.80
CA LYS A 10 -26.62 30.28 10.34
C LYS A 10 -25.64 29.27 9.77
N VAL A 11 -26.11 28.47 8.81
CA VAL A 11 -25.28 27.52 8.09
C VAL A 11 -24.37 28.28 7.10
N PRO A 12 -23.05 28.01 7.09
CA PRO A 12 -22.16 28.60 6.09
C PRO A 12 -22.58 28.23 4.67
N THR A 13 -22.57 29.22 3.77
CA THR A 13 -23.03 29.07 2.38
C THR A 13 -22.27 27.99 1.60
N GLY A 14 -20.98 27.79 1.92
CA GLY A 14 -20.15 26.76 1.29
C GLY A 14 -20.31 25.35 1.87
N LEU A 15 -21.03 25.16 2.98
CA LEU A 15 -21.12 23.85 3.63
C LEU A 15 -21.95 22.86 2.83
N ARG A 16 -23.11 23.28 2.32
CA ARG A 16 -24.00 22.43 1.52
C ARG A 16 -23.30 21.85 0.29
N PRO A 17 -22.72 22.65 -0.63
CA PRO A 17 -22.05 22.09 -1.81
C PRO A 17 -20.85 21.22 -1.47
N LEU A 18 -20.14 21.52 -0.37
CA LEU A 18 -19.02 20.69 0.11
C LEU A 18 -19.47 19.29 0.53
N LEU A 19 -20.52 19.21 1.36
CA LEU A 19 -21.05 17.94 1.83
C LEU A 19 -21.70 17.15 0.68
N GLU A 20 -22.39 17.84 -0.21
CA GLU A 20 -22.98 17.23 -1.40
C GLU A 20 -21.89 16.59 -2.29
N ALA A 21 -20.78 17.30 -2.54
CA ALA A 21 -19.67 16.76 -3.30
C ALA A 21 -19.02 15.53 -2.63
N LEU A 22 -18.82 15.58 -1.30
CA LEU A 22 -18.28 14.44 -0.55
C LEU A 22 -19.20 13.21 -0.67
N VAL A 23 -20.50 13.40 -0.48
CA VAL A 23 -21.49 12.31 -0.57
C VAL A 23 -21.57 11.76 -1.99
N ARG A 24 -21.59 12.62 -3.01
CA ARG A 24 -21.58 12.21 -4.43
C ARG A 24 -20.39 11.31 -4.75
N GLU A 25 -19.19 11.68 -4.31
CA GLU A 25 -18.00 10.86 -4.57
C GLU A 25 -17.96 9.59 -3.71
N THR A 26 -18.49 9.64 -2.48
CA THR A 26 -18.65 8.44 -1.64
C THR A 26 -19.56 7.42 -2.31
N LEU A 27 -20.71 7.85 -2.83
CA LEU A 27 -21.65 6.97 -3.53
C LEU A 27 -21.09 6.42 -4.84
N ARG A 28 -20.20 7.17 -5.52
CA ARG A 28 -19.54 6.73 -6.74
C ARG A 28 -18.44 5.70 -6.49
N ILE A 29 -17.57 5.96 -5.51
CA ILE A 29 -16.38 5.14 -5.26
C ILE A 29 -16.70 3.95 -4.35
N GLN A 30 -17.76 4.04 -3.53
CA GLN A 30 -18.15 3.03 -2.54
C GLN A 30 -16.97 2.57 -1.67
N PRO A 31 -16.29 3.49 -0.96
CA PRO A 31 -15.10 3.15 -0.20
C PRO A 31 -15.43 2.26 1.01
N THR A 32 -14.54 1.32 1.33
CA THR A 32 -14.67 0.45 2.51
C THR A 32 -14.52 1.23 3.83
N ASP A 33 -13.59 2.19 3.87
CA ASP A 33 -13.40 3.10 5.01
C ASP A 33 -13.76 4.54 4.63
N LEU A 34 -14.93 4.97 5.09
CA LEU A 34 -15.46 6.32 4.85
C LEU A 34 -14.60 7.42 5.48
N ILE A 35 -13.99 7.17 6.64
CA ILE A 35 -13.24 8.20 7.37
C ILE A 35 -11.93 8.48 6.63
N SER A 36 -11.18 7.43 6.29
CA SER A 36 -9.97 7.57 5.47
C SER A 36 -10.26 8.21 4.12
N PHE A 37 -11.37 7.83 3.48
CA PHE A 37 -11.80 8.45 2.23
C PHE A 37 -12.10 9.95 2.39
N SER A 38 -12.81 10.34 3.45
CA SER A 38 -13.15 11.73 3.72
C SER A 38 -11.91 12.59 3.94
N MET A 39 -10.92 12.06 4.67
CA MET A 39 -9.62 12.73 4.83
C MET A 39 -8.91 12.93 3.49
N LEU A 40 -8.87 11.90 2.64
CA LEU A 40 -8.29 11.98 1.31
C LEU A 40 -9.01 13.03 0.44
N PHE A 41 -10.34 13.01 0.43
CA PHE A 41 -11.19 13.97 -0.27
C PHE A 41 -10.83 15.41 0.10
N PHE A 42 -10.80 15.74 1.40
CA PHE A 42 -10.50 17.11 1.85
C PHE A 42 -9.06 17.52 1.54
N ASN A 43 -8.09 16.62 1.67
CA ASN A 43 -6.69 16.90 1.33
C ASN A 43 -6.52 17.24 -0.15
N ILE A 44 -7.12 16.45 -1.04
CA ILE A 44 -7.07 16.69 -2.48
C ILE A 44 -7.82 17.97 -2.84
N LEU A 45 -8.98 18.22 -2.23
CA LEU A 45 -9.75 19.43 -2.47
C LEU A 45 -8.96 20.69 -2.06
N GLN A 46 -8.28 20.66 -0.91
CA GLN A 46 -7.42 21.76 -0.48
C GLN A 46 -6.23 21.98 -1.43
N LYS A 47 -5.62 20.91 -1.94
CA LYS A 47 -4.53 20.98 -2.93
C LYS A 47 -5.00 21.68 -4.22
N HIS A 48 -6.15 21.27 -4.77
CA HIS A 48 -6.71 21.90 -5.96
C HIS A 48 -7.08 23.38 -5.72
N ARG A 49 -7.62 23.73 -4.55
CA ARG A 49 -7.93 25.13 -4.21
C ARG A 49 -6.69 26.02 -4.15
N LYS A 50 -5.58 25.49 -3.60
CA LYS A 50 -4.29 26.20 -3.56
C LYS A 50 -3.70 26.40 -4.96
N GLN A 51 -3.90 25.44 -5.86
CA GLN A 51 -3.38 25.49 -7.24
C GLN A 51 -4.19 26.43 -8.15
N ASN A 52 -5.50 26.54 -7.93
CA ASN A 52 -6.41 27.34 -8.77
C ASN A 52 -6.71 28.73 -8.17
N ASN A 53 -5.78 29.32 -7.42
CA ASN A 53 -5.89 30.70 -6.91
C ASN A 53 -7.27 31.09 -6.28
N ALA A 54 -7.87 30.17 -5.51
CA ALA A 54 -9.17 30.34 -4.85
C ALA A 54 -10.43 30.31 -5.74
N GLU A 55 -10.35 29.93 -7.01
CA GLU A 55 -11.55 29.53 -7.76
C GLU A 55 -12.28 28.37 -7.05
N ASP A 56 -13.61 28.40 -7.07
CA ASP A 56 -14.44 27.37 -6.44
C ASP A 56 -14.43 26.09 -7.28
N VAL A 57 -13.45 25.23 -6.98
CA VAL A 57 -13.25 23.89 -7.58
C VAL A 57 -14.54 23.05 -7.64
N LEU A 58 -15.48 23.26 -6.72
CA LEU A 58 -16.73 22.48 -6.67
C LEU A 58 -17.84 23.04 -7.57
N LYS A 59 -17.74 24.30 -7.99
CA LYS A 59 -18.72 24.95 -8.86
C LYS A 59 -18.34 24.88 -10.33
N ASP A 60 -17.04 24.98 -10.62
CA ASP A 60 -16.55 24.89 -11.98
C ASP A 60 -16.52 23.42 -12.45
N PRO A 61 -17.26 23.05 -13.51
CA PRO A 61 -17.31 21.67 -13.97
C PRO A 61 -15.95 21.12 -14.40
N ALA A 62 -15.12 21.92 -15.05
CA ALA A 62 -13.82 21.46 -15.55
C ALA A 62 -12.85 21.20 -14.38
N LEU A 63 -12.77 22.12 -13.42
CA LEU A 63 -11.97 21.94 -12.21
C LEU A 63 -12.45 20.76 -11.38
N TYR A 64 -13.77 20.56 -11.30
CA TYR A 64 -14.35 19.43 -10.60
C TYR A 64 -14.00 18.09 -11.28
N GLU A 65 -13.99 18.01 -12.61
CA GLU A 65 -13.50 16.81 -13.33
C GLU A 65 -12.04 16.50 -13.00
N PHE A 66 -11.15 17.50 -13.03
CA PHE A 66 -9.76 17.29 -12.65
C PHE A 66 -9.61 16.80 -11.21
N PHE A 67 -10.35 17.40 -10.28
CA PHE A 67 -10.40 16.98 -8.87
C PHE A 67 -10.85 15.53 -8.72
N LYS A 68 -11.95 15.13 -9.38
CA LYS A 68 -12.47 13.76 -9.33
C LYS A 68 -11.47 12.73 -9.86
N ASN A 69 -10.77 13.08 -10.93
CA ASN A 69 -9.75 12.22 -11.51
C ASN A 69 -8.56 12.01 -10.55
N ASP A 70 -8.06 13.07 -9.89
CA ASP A 70 -7.01 12.95 -8.86
C ASP A 70 -7.49 12.14 -7.66
N LEU A 71 -8.73 12.38 -7.21
CA LEU A 71 -9.35 11.65 -6.10
C LEU A 71 -9.45 10.15 -6.39
N ARG A 72 -9.98 9.77 -7.55
CA ARG A 72 -10.12 8.36 -7.94
C ARG A 72 -8.74 7.70 -8.06
N LYS A 73 -7.77 8.38 -8.68
CA LYS A 73 -6.41 7.87 -8.84
C LYS A 73 -5.75 7.58 -7.49
N GLN A 74 -5.71 8.57 -6.60
CA GLN A 74 -5.06 8.41 -5.30
C GLN A 74 -5.77 7.40 -4.39
N TYR A 75 -7.10 7.29 -4.48
CA TYR A 75 -7.84 6.30 -3.72
C TYR A 75 -7.44 4.87 -4.11
N HIS A 76 -7.43 4.57 -5.42
CA HIS A 76 -7.06 3.23 -5.90
C HIS A 76 -5.56 2.96 -5.73
N GLU A 77 -4.69 3.97 -5.82
CA GLU A 77 -3.26 3.80 -5.49
C GLU A 77 -3.08 3.39 -4.02
N LYS A 78 -3.79 4.03 -3.08
CA LYS A 78 -3.75 3.67 -1.66
C LYS A 78 -4.34 2.29 -1.36
N GLU A 79 -5.43 1.92 -2.01
CA GLU A 79 -6.04 0.58 -1.87
C GLU A 79 -5.12 -0.51 -2.44
N ASN A 80 -4.51 -0.23 -3.60
CA ASN A 80 -3.54 -1.13 -4.20
C ASN A 80 -2.28 -1.24 -3.34
N GLU A 81 -1.79 -0.18 -2.69
CA GLU A 81 -0.64 -0.25 -1.77
C GLU A 81 -0.90 -1.22 -0.59
N MET A 82 -2.17 -1.35 -0.17
CA MET A 82 -2.58 -2.28 0.88
C MET A 82 -2.64 -3.74 0.37
N THR A 83 -2.93 -3.94 -0.91
CA THR A 83 -2.95 -5.25 -1.60
C THR A 83 -1.56 -5.65 -2.15
N GLU A 84 -0.70 -4.66 -2.41
CA GLU A 84 0.67 -4.76 -2.92
C GLU A 84 1.68 -5.06 -1.80
N ARG A 85 1.23 -5.68 -0.71
CA ARG A 85 2.12 -6.27 0.29
C ARG A 85 2.90 -7.48 -0.24
N SER A 86 2.65 -7.91 -1.47
CA SER A 86 3.33 -9.00 -2.17
C SER A 86 4.41 -8.55 -3.17
N SER A 87 4.50 -7.25 -3.47
CA SER A 87 5.38 -6.71 -4.53
C SER A 87 6.52 -5.82 -3.99
N ARG A 88 6.57 -5.57 -2.68
CA ARG A 88 7.63 -4.76 -2.06
C ARG A 88 9.01 -5.35 -2.41
N PRO A 89 10.03 -4.49 -2.68
CA PRO A 89 11.39 -4.96 -2.99
C PRO A 89 11.95 -5.96 -1.98
N LEU A 90 11.57 -5.83 -0.70
CA LEU A 90 11.96 -6.74 0.37
C LEU A 90 11.37 -8.15 0.20
N ASP A 91 10.10 -8.28 -0.19
CA ASP A 91 9.44 -9.58 -0.37
C ASP A 91 9.98 -10.30 -1.62
N LYS A 92 10.29 -9.53 -2.67
CA LYS A 92 11.01 -10.03 -3.86
C LYS A 92 12.41 -10.54 -3.49
N ALA A 93 13.15 -9.82 -2.65
CA ALA A 93 14.45 -10.26 -2.16
C ALA A 93 14.35 -11.49 -1.25
N ALA A 94 13.40 -11.50 -0.31
CA ALA A 94 13.15 -12.63 0.59
C ALA A 94 12.79 -13.90 -0.19
N THR A 95 11.90 -13.79 -1.18
CA THR A 95 11.53 -14.90 -2.07
C THR A 95 12.75 -15.44 -2.83
N LYS A 96 13.62 -14.57 -3.36
CA LYS A 96 14.86 -14.98 -4.02
C LYS A 96 15.80 -15.73 -3.09
N ILE A 97 16.01 -15.23 -1.87
CA ILE A 97 16.87 -15.88 -0.86
C ILE A 97 16.29 -17.24 -0.46
N GLN A 98 14.99 -17.30 -0.18
CA GLN A 98 14.30 -18.53 0.19
C GLN A 98 14.37 -19.58 -0.91
N ALA A 99 14.10 -19.20 -2.17
CA ALA A 99 14.19 -20.10 -3.31
C ALA A 99 15.62 -20.62 -3.52
N ALA A 100 16.62 -19.74 -3.46
CA ALA A 100 18.02 -20.11 -3.59
C ALA A 100 18.48 -21.06 -2.47
N TYR A 101 18.12 -20.75 -1.22
CA TYR A 101 18.45 -21.57 -0.06
C TYR A 101 17.80 -22.96 -0.12
N ARG A 102 16.50 -23.02 -0.41
CA ARG A 102 15.78 -24.31 -0.61
C ARG A 102 16.44 -25.14 -1.71
N GLY A 103 16.80 -24.51 -2.83
CA GLY A 103 17.53 -25.16 -3.91
C GLY A 103 18.92 -25.66 -3.49
N HIS A 104 19.67 -24.88 -2.70
CA HIS A 104 20.95 -25.31 -2.14
C HIS A 104 20.78 -26.52 -1.22
N ILE A 105 19.79 -26.52 -0.32
CA ILE A 105 19.52 -27.64 0.59
C ILE A 105 19.22 -28.94 -0.18
N VAL A 106 18.44 -28.86 -1.26
CA VAL A 106 18.15 -30.02 -2.13
C VAL A 106 19.41 -30.52 -2.83
N ARG A 107 20.21 -29.62 -3.40
CA ARG A 107 21.47 -29.99 -4.09
C ARG A 107 22.54 -30.53 -3.14
N ALA A 108 22.59 -30.04 -1.90
CA ALA A 108 23.52 -30.51 -0.88
C ALA A 108 23.08 -31.84 -0.25
N ASN A 109 21.78 -32.17 -0.29
CA ASN A 109 21.22 -33.37 0.32
C ASN A 109 20.31 -34.14 -0.66
N PRO A 110 20.78 -34.54 -1.85
CA PRO A 110 19.94 -35.11 -2.90
C PRO A 110 19.27 -36.43 -2.45
N GLU A 111 19.96 -37.23 -1.63
CA GLU A 111 19.46 -38.50 -1.10
C GLU A 111 18.20 -38.33 -0.22
N LYS A 112 18.12 -37.23 0.56
CA LYS A 112 16.94 -36.93 1.39
C LYS A 112 15.69 -36.61 0.57
N TYR A 113 15.88 -36.21 -0.69
CA TYR A 113 14.81 -35.85 -1.62
C TYR A 113 14.66 -36.88 -2.75
N GLY A 114 15.20 -38.10 -2.57
CA GLY A 114 15.06 -39.20 -3.53
C GLY A 114 15.79 -38.99 -4.86
N LEU A 115 16.76 -38.08 -4.91
CA LEU A 115 17.59 -37.82 -6.09
C LEU A 115 18.89 -38.65 -6.00
N SER A 116 19.10 -39.56 -6.96
CA SER A 116 20.35 -40.31 -7.06
C SER A 116 21.52 -39.38 -7.37
N LYS A 117 22.65 -39.50 -6.66
CA LYS A 117 23.90 -38.80 -6.98
C LYS A 117 24.39 -39.21 -8.38
N LYS A 118 23.96 -38.50 -9.43
CA LYS A 118 24.66 -38.52 -10.72
C LYS A 118 25.73 -37.44 -10.66
N GLU A 119 26.97 -37.84 -10.84
CA GLU A 119 28.09 -36.91 -11.09
C GLU A 119 27.72 -36.06 -12.31
N ILE A 120 27.42 -34.79 -12.07
CA ILE A 120 27.23 -33.81 -13.14
C ILE A 120 28.37 -32.82 -12.96
N ASP A 121 29.44 -33.05 -13.72
CA ASP A 121 30.49 -32.07 -13.97
C ASP A 121 29.88 -30.90 -14.75
N ILE A 122 29.28 -29.95 -14.04
CA ILE A 122 28.95 -28.64 -14.58
C ILE A 122 29.93 -27.66 -13.96
N VAL A 123 30.97 -27.38 -14.75
CA VAL A 123 31.88 -26.25 -14.60
C VAL A 123 31.05 -25.00 -14.29
N CYS A 124 31.15 -24.52 -13.04
CA CYS A 124 30.67 -23.20 -12.65
C CYS A 124 31.76 -22.19 -13.05
N PRO A 125 31.52 -21.21 -13.95
CA PRO A 125 32.45 -20.13 -14.15
C PRO A 125 32.56 -19.35 -12.83
N SER A 126 33.77 -19.36 -12.26
CA SER A 126 34.12 -18.71 -10.99
C SER A 126 33.60 -17.27 -10.91
N ILE A 127 32.62 -17.05 -10.04
CA ILE A 127 32.60 -15.83 -9.24
C ILE A 127 33.05 -16.27 -7.86
N LYS A 128 34.22 -15.80 -7.46
CA LYS A 128 34.91 -16.15 -6.21
C LYS A 128 33.98 -15.87 -5.03
N CYS A 129 33.35 -16.92 -4.49
CA CYS A 129 32.77 -16.89 -3.16
C CYS A 129 33.88 -17.27 -2.18
N SER A 130 34.31 -16.30 -1.39
CA SER A 130 35.24 -16.51 -0.28
C SER A 130 34.67 -17.55 0.68
N ASN A 131 35.42 -18.64 0.86
CA ASN A 131 35.19 -19.61 1.90
C ASN A 131 35.21 -18.91 3.26
N SER A 132 34.11 -18.98 4.01
CA SER A 132 34.14 -18.83 5.46
C SER A 132 33.80 -20.18 6.06
N GLN A 133 34.84 -20.85 6.53
CA GLN A 133 34.74 -22.06 7.31
C GLN A 133 34.15 -21.76 8.68
N ASN A 134 33.24 -22.63 9.12
CA ASN A 134 32.96 -23.04 10.50
C ASN A 134 32.35 -22.03 11.49
N ALA A 135 31.15 -22.36 12.00
CA ALA A 135 30.90 -22.48 13.44
C ALA A 135 29.51 -23.08 13.70
N GLY A 136 29.43 -24.40 13.83
CA GLY A 136 28.39 -25.00 14.64
C GLY A 136 28.70 -24.71 16.11
N LYS A 137 27.84 -23.96 16.79
CA LYS A 137 27.80 -23.91 18.27
C LYS A 137 26.34 -23.81 18.72
N ASP A 138 25.85 -24.94 19.20
CA ASP A 138 24.80 -25.14 20.20
C ASP A 138 24.18 -23.86 20.78
N LEU A 139 22.94 -23.55 20.39
CA LEU A 139 22.04 -22.71 21.17
C LEU A 139 21.30 -23.63 22.14
N LYS A 140 21.92 -23.88 23.31
CA LYS A 140 21.26 -24.53 24.44
C LYS A 140 20.12 -23.62 24.92
N LEU A 141 18.90 -24.11 24.73
CA LEU A 141 17.65 -23.59 25.25
C LEU A 141 17.73 -23.47 26.79
N VAL A 142 17.81 -22.24 27.32
CA VAL A 142 17.62 -22.00 28.76
C VAL A 142 16.14 -21.70 29.00
N LEU A 143 15.46 -22.73 29.51
CA LEU A 143 14.11 -22.66 30.06
C LEU A 143 14.18 -21.93 31.41
N VAL A 144 13.72 -20.69 31.46
CA VAL A 144 13.52 -19.94 32.71
C VAL A 144 12.22 -20.42 33.33
N ARG A 145 12.30 -20.90 34.58
CA ARG A 145 11.17 -21.20 35.46
C ARG A 145 11.25 -20.28 36.66
#